data_AF-A0A9X3XF77-F1
#
_entry.id   AF-A0A9X3XF77-F1
#
_cell.length_a   1.000
_cell.length_b   1.000
_cell.length_c   1.000
_cell.angle_alpha   90.00
_cell.angle_beta   90.00
_cell.angle_gamma   90.00
#
_symmetry.space_group_name_H-M   'P 1'
#
loop_
_entity.id
_entity.type
_entity.pdbx_description
1 polymer ?
#
loop_
_entity_poly.entity_id
_entity_poly.type
_entity_poly.pdbx_seq_one_letter_code
_entity_poly.pdbx_strand_id
1 'polypeptide(L)'
;MRTHRSVMLVTFLSAVAVAMLAAPGCKEDKTPGSSGGPDPTGSDFLSRYVKAVCDRTFACCDAAARAARGLDASSADACASNLKAIFVAFNGGGEEVNGTFVPEKAEACLAEIDASPCAGIEFFGALLGVDEKSTPSCPDAWDGSAPEGEACGTNWDCVRDRCLRNIDSSGQSSSACKARAVAGEPCTSPFDCEEALRCDQPSSPDPGTCAPRLAMGGSCKGSSDCEAELRCADDGTCQAREQAGGPCTSDDDCASGTTCKGAMCAPLGAAGAPCFTDSDCASSACIDATDTCADVCKGN
;
A
#
# COMPACT_ATOMS: atom_id res chain seq x y z
N MET A 1 -10.13 22.71 60.23
CA MET A 1 -11.37 22.58 61.03
C MET A 1 -12.46 22.11 60.08
N ARG A 2 -12.88 20.83 60.15
CA ARG A 2 -14.24 20.39 60.54
C ARG A 2 -15.33 21.39 60.06
N THR A 3 -16.26 21.04 59.17
CA THR A 3 -17.25 19.95 59.30
C THR A 3 -17.98 19.60 57.99
N HIS A 4 -18.08 18.28 57.72
CA HIS A 4 -19.25 17.48 57.32
C HIS A 4 -20.50 18.13 56.67
N ARG A 5 -20.95 17.55 55.54
CA ARG A 5 -22.10 16.61 55.49
C ARG A 5 -22.25 15.88 54.13
N SER A 6 -22.49 14.58 54.24
CA SER A 6 -22.90 13.61 53.20
C SER A 6 -24.43 13.64 52.96
N VAL A 7 -24.91 12.77 52.05
CA VAL A 7 -26.31 12.34 51.68
C VAL A 7 -26.62 12.78 50.24
N MET A 8 -27.08 11.98 49.26
CA MET A 8 -27.43 10.55 49.06
C MET A 8 -27.42 10.32 47.52
N LEU A 9 -26.85 9.25 46.97
CA LEU A 9 -27.53 8.00 46.56
C LEU A 9 -28.87 8.19 45.84
N VAL A 10 -28.85 8.19 44.50
CA VAL A 10 -29.98 7.80 43.64
C VAL A 10 -29.45 6.85 42.58
N THR A 11 -29.72 5.57 42.80
CA THR A 11 -29.77 4.50 41.81
C THR A 11 -30.89 4.76 40.81
N PHE A 12 -30.59 4.68 39.51
CA PHE A 12 -31.57 4.31 38.49
C PHE A 12 -31.05 3.09 37.73
N LEU A 13 -31.57 1.93 38.15
CA LEU A 13 -31.72 0.74 37.33
C LEU A 13 -32.80 1.05 36.28
N SER A 14 -32.47 0.99 35.00
CA SER A 14 -33.48 0.81 33.95
C SER A 14 -33.39 -0.61 33.44
N ALA A 15 -34.48 -1.32 33.70
CA ALA A 15 -34.71 -2.69 33.35
C ALA A 15 -34.98 -2.88 31.85
N VAL A 16 -34.60 -4.08 31.43
CA VAL A 16 -34.85 -4.75 30.16
C VAL A 16 -36.33 -4.79 29.78
N ALA A 17 -36.63 -4.57 28.50
CA ALA A 17 -37.82 -5.10 27.85
C ALA A 17 -37.38 -5.97 26.67
N VAL A 18 -37.21 -7.28 26.94
CA VAL A 18 -37.15 -8.34 25.92
C VAL A 18 -38.60 -8.74 25.66
N ALA A 19 -39.12 -8.41 24.50
CA ALA A 19 -40.36 -9.00 24.01
C ALA A 19 -40.03 -10.35 23.39
N MET A 20 -40.28 -11.43 24.12
CA MET A 20 -40.42 -12.77 23.55
C MET A 20 -41.82 -12.89 22.96
N LEU A 21 -41.91 -13.11 21.65
CA LEU A 21 -43.09 -13.70 21.02
C LEU A 21 -42.73 -15.12 20.56
N ALA A 22 -43.49 -16.08 21.06
CA ALA A 22 -43.39 -17.48 20.74
C ALA A 22 -43.79 -17.76 19.28
N ALA A 23 -43.09 -18.72 18.67
CA ALA A 23 -43.29 -19.23 17.33
C ALA A 23 -44.68 -19.86 17.10
N PRO A 24 -45.07 -20.01 15.84
CA PRO A 24 -45.41 -21.36 15.38
C PRO A 24 -44.65 -21.76 14.12
N GLY A 25 -44.09 -22.97 14.13
CA GLY A 25 -43.78 -23.74 12.92
C GLY A 25 -42.34 -23.64 12.44
N CYS A 26 -41.46 -24.48 12.99
CA CYS A 26 -40.23 -24.88 12.31
C CYS A 26 -40.60 -25.63 11.02
N LYS A 27 -40.57 -24.92 9.90
CA LYS A 27 -40.34 -25.51 8.59
C LYS A 27 -38.81 -25.52 8.42
N GLU A 28 -38.25 -26.69 8.14
CA GLU A 28 -36.82 -26.84 7.86
C GLU A 28 -36.45 -25.94 6.68
N ASP A 29 -35.82 -24.80 6.95
CA ASP A 29 -35.22 -23.98 5.92
C ASP A 29 -34.01 -24.74 5.39
N LYS A 30 -34.16 -25.18 4.14
CA LYS A 30 -33.06 -25.66 3.31
C LYS A 30 -31.90 -24.68 3.43
N THR A 31 -30.73 -25.22 3.75
CA THR A 31 -29.43 -24.59 3.48
C THR A 31 -29.52 -23.83 2.16
N PRO A 32 -29.21 -22.52 2.09
CA PRO A 32 -29.16 -21.81 0.83
C PRO A 32 -28.23 -22.58 -0.09
N GLY A 33 -28.81 -23.22 -1.09
CA GLY A 33 -28.03 -23.88 -2.12
C GLY A 33 -27.11 -22.83 -2.71
N SER A 34 -25.81 -23.08 -2.65
CA SER A 34 -24.78 -22.33 -3.36
C SER A 34 -25.31 -22.07 -4.77
N SER A 35 -25.77 -20.84 -5.01
CA SER A 35 -26.23 -20.44 -6.33
C SER A 35 -24.99 -20.49 -7.19
N GLY A 36 -24.91 -21.48 -8.08
CA GLY A 36 -23.84 -21.65 -9.06
C GLY A 36 -23.83 -20.50 -10.07
N GLY A 37 -23.50 -19.31 -9.59
CA GLY A 37 -23.04 -18.22 -10.42
C GLY A 37 -21.69 -18.62 -11.04
N PRO A 38 -21.35 -18.05 -12.20
CA PRO A 38 -20.02 -18.24 -12.77
C PRO A 38 -18.96 -17.84 -11.76
N ASP A 39 -17.85 -18.60 -11.72
CA ASP A 39 -16.71 -18.28 -10.88
C ASP A 39 -16.22 -16.85 -11.20
N PRO A 40 -15.87 -16.05 -10.17
CA PRO A 40 -15.48 -14.66 -10.37
C PRO A 40 -14.24 -14.58 -11.27
N THR A 41 -14.29 -13.71 -12.28
CA THR A 41 -13.17 -13.48 -13.20
C THR A 41 -12.23 -12.39 -12.68
N GLY A 42 -11.00 -12.32 -13.20
CA GLY A 42 -10.08 -11.21 -12.91
C GLY A 42 -10.65 -9.84 -13.27
N SER A 43 -11.48 -9.76 -14.32
CA SER A 43 -12.18 -8.53 -14.70
C SER A 43 -13.27 -8.10 -13.70
N ASP A 44 -13.93 -9.09 -13.08
CA ASP A 44 -14.89 -8.85 -12.00
C ASP A 44 -14.16 -8.38 -10.74
N PHE A 45 -12.99 -8.97 -10.44
CA PHE A 45 -12.17 -8.54 -9.33
C PHE A 45 -11.69 -7.10 -9.49
N LEU A 46 -11.14 -6.68 -10.64
CA LEU A 46 -10.74 -5.28 -10.83
C LEU A 46 -11.89 -4.30 -10.56
N SER A 47 -13.10 -4.66 -11.01
CA SER A 47 -14.30 -3.86 -10.76
C SER A 47 -14.64 -3.80 -9.26
N ARG A 48 -14.53 -4.92 -8.54
CA ARG A 48 -14.77 -4.99 -7.10
C ARG A 48 -13.68 -4.29 -6.28
N TYR A 49 -12.42 -4.43 -6.68
CA TYR A 49 -11.26 -3.77 -6.09
C TYR A 49 -11.40 -2.25 -6.18
N VAL A 50 -11.60 -1.72 -7.39
CA VAL A 50 -11.78 -0.29 -7.61
C VAL A 50 -13.02 0.22 -6.84
N LYS A 51 -14.10 -0.55 -6.78
CA LYS A 51 -15.27 -0.21 -5.97
C LYS A 51 -14.93 -0.16 -4.47
N ALA A 52 -14.27 -1.17 -3.92
CA ALA A 52 -13.89 -1.23 -2.51
C ALA A 52 -12.99 -0.05 -2.12
N VAL A 53 -12.01 0.28 -2.95
CA VAL A 53 -11.13 1.45 -2.77
C VAL A 53 -11.93 2.75 -2.75
N CYS A 54 -12.85 2.94 -3.70
CA CYS A 54 -13.71 4.12 -3.75
C CYS A 54 -14.70 4.18 -2.57
N ASP A 55 -15.35 3.07 -2.21
CA ASP A 55 -16.27 3.00 -1.07
C ASP A 55 -15.54 3.37 0.23
N ARG A 56 -14.36 2.79 0.46
CA ARG A 56 -13.53 3.09 1.62
C ARG A 56 -13.13 4.56 1.65
N THR A 57 -12.74 5.10 0.50
CA THR A 57 -12.36 6.51 0.36
C THR A 57 -13.53 7.45 0.59
N PHE A 58 -14.75 7.11 0.16
CA PHE A 58 -15.93 7.91 0.47
C PHE A 58 -16.36 7.80 1.93
N ALA A 59 -16.09 6.66 2.58
CA ALA A 59 -16.31 6.49 4.01
C ALA A 59 -15.31 7.30 4.85
N CYS A 60 -14.06 7.38 4.39
CA CYS A 60 -12.97 8.03 5.12
C CYS A 60 -12.82 9.52 4.77
N CYS A 61 -13.09 9.93 3.54
CA CYS A 61 -12.74 11.26 3.04
C CYS A 61 -14.00 12.08 2.75
N ASP A 62 -14.05 13.33 3.24
CA ASP A 62 -15.09 14.26 2.81
C ASP A 62 -14.90 14.72 1.35
N ALA A 63 -15.87 15.46 0.82
CA ALA A 63 -15.86 15.88 -0.58
C ALA A 63 -14.65 16.75 -0.93
N ALA A 64 -14.19 17.60 -0.01
CA ALA A 64 -13.04 18.47 -0.25
C ALA A 64 -11.74 17.67 -0.30
N ALA A 65 -11.55 16.73 0.63
CA ALA A 65 -10.39 15.83 0.63
C ALA A 65 -10.34 14.93 -0.62
N ARG A 66 -11.49 14.48 -1.13
CA ARG A 66 -11.56 13.71 -2.38
C ARG A 66 -11.23 14.55 -3.61
N ALA A 67 -11.79 15.76 -3.72
CA ALA A 67 -11.50 16.68 -4.82
C ALA A 67 -10.01 17.04 -4.88
N ALA A 68 -9.38 17.27 -3.72
CA ALA A 68 -7.94 17.50 -3.58
C ALA A 68 -7.07 16.37 -4.14
N ARG A 69 -7.53 15.12 -4.07
CA ARG A 69 -6.83 13.94 -4.61
C ARG A 69 -7.20 13.62 -6.06
N GLY A 70 -7.84 14.55 -6.77
CA GLY A 70 -8.33 14.32 -8.14
C GLY A 70 -9.49 13.32 -8.23
N LEU A 71 -10.13 13.00 -7.11
CA LEU A 71 -11.29 12.10 -7.02
C LEU A 71 -12.59 12.90 -6.86
N ASP A 72 -12.75 13.94 -7.69
CA ASP A 72 -13.98 14.73 -7.74
C ASP A 72 -15.10 13.93 -8.42
N ALA A 73 -15.61 12.95 -7.67
CA ALA A 73 -16.73 12.12 -8.06
C ALA A 73 -17.92 12.40 -7.13
N SER A 74 -19.11 12.43 -7.73
CA SER A 74 -20.37 12.65 -7.02
C SER A 74 -20.78 11.47 -6.13
N SER A 75 -20.24 10.27 -6.38
CA SER A 75 -20.50 9.06 -5.60
C SER A 75 -19.32 8.08 -5.70
N ALA A 76 -19.27 7.12 -4.77
CA ALA A 76 -18.29 6.04 -4.81
C ALA A 76 -18.40 5.21 -6.11
N ASP A 77 -19.62 5.01 -6.62
CA ASP A 77 -19.85 4.32 -7.89
C ASP A 77 -19.32 5.12 -9.10
N ALA A 78 -19.44 6.45 -9.07
CA ALA A 78 -18.87 7.32 -10.11
C ALA A 78 -17.33 7.32 -10.04
N CYS A 79 -16.75 7.36 -8.84
CA CYS A 79 -15.32 7.15 -8.61
C CYS A 79 -14.86 5.81 -9.20
N ALA A 80 -15.59 4.73 -8.91
CA ALA A 80 -15.22 3.40 -9.35
C ALA A 80 -15.26 3.26 -10.87
N SER A 81 -16.26 3.86 -11.50
CA SER A 81 -16.40 3.90 -12.96
C SER A 81 -15.24 4.65 -13.62
N ASN A 82 -14.85 5.81 -13.07
CA ASN A 82 -13.74 6.61 -13.59
C ASN A 82 -12.39 5.91 -13.43
N LEU A 83 -12.11 5.35 -12.24
CA LEU A 83 -10.85 4.64 -11.99
C LEU A 83 -10.73 3.37 -12.80
N LYS A 84 -11.83 2.63 -13.02
CA LYS A 84 -11.82 1.46 -13.88
C LYS A 84 -11.38 1.81 -15.30
N ALA A 85 -11.85 2.94 -15.85
CA ALA A 85 -11.42 3.40 -17.16
C ALA A 85 -9.92 3.73 -17.21
N ILE A 86 -9.40 4.36 -16.15
CA ILE A 86 -7.98 4.67 -16.00
C ILE A 86 -7.12 3.39 -15.94
N PHE A 87 -7.52 2.41 -15.13
CA PHE A 87 -6.83 1.13 -15.04
C PHE A 87 -6.80 0.36 -16.36
N VAL A 88 -7.92 0.34 -17.08
CA VAL A 88 -7.99 -0.29 -18.41
C VAL A 88 -7.04 0.41 -19.38
N ALA A 89 -6.92 1.74 -19.29
CA ALA A 89 -5.99 2.51 -20.13
C ALA A 89 -4.51 2.26 -19.79
N PHE A 90 -4.15 2.15 -18.51
CA PHE A 90 -2.77 1.87 -18.09
C PHE A 90 -2.33 0.44 -18.40
N ASN A 91 -3.22 -0.54 -18.25
CA ASN A 91 -2.94 -1.94 -18.55
C ASN A 91 -3.16 -2.29 -20.04
N GLY A 92 -3.01 -1.32 -20.94
CA GLY A 92 -2.95 -1.58 -22.38
C GLY A 92 -4.26 -2.03 -23.04
N GLY A 93 -5.43 -1.75 -22.44
CA GLY A 93 -6.72 -1.96 -23.09
C GLY A 93 -7.25 -3.40 -23.05
N GLY A 94 -6.83 -4.20 -22.06
CA GLY A 94 -7.35 -5.55 -21.86
C GLY A 94 -6.53 -6.65 -22.52
N GLU A 95 -5.22 -6.45 -22.70
CA GLU A 95 -4.32 -7.60 -22.80
C GLU A 95 -4.50 -8.41 -21.50
N GLU A 96 -4.91 -9.67 -21.65
CA GLU A 96 -5.05 -10.60 -20.54
C GLU A 96 -3.73 -10.62 -19.78
N VAL A 97 -3.77 -10.25 -18.48
CA VAL A 97 -2.66 -10.52 -17.57
C VAL A 97 -2.36 -12.00 -17.70
N ASN A 98 -1.13 -12.36 -18.06
CA ASN A 98 -0.73 -13.75 -18.18
C ASN A 98 -0.59 -14.32 -16.76
N GLY A 99 -1.71 -14.75 -16.19
CA GLY A 99 -1.79 -15.21 -14.81
C GLY A 99 -3.08 -15.95 -14.53
N THR A 100 -3.03 -16.84 -13.54
CA THR A 100 -4.23 -17.47 -13.00
C THR A 100 -4.78 -16.56 -11.92
N PHE A 101 -6.00 -16.07 -12.11
CA PHE A 101 -6.70 -15.36 -11.06
C PHE A 101 -6.97 -16.29 -9.88
N VAL A 102 -6.60 -15.88 -8.66
CA VAL A 102 -6.75 -16.66 -7.43
C VAL A 102 -7.84 -16.01 -6.57
N PRO A 103 -9.09 -16.51 -6.61
CA PRO A 103 -10.20 -15.87 -5.91
C PRO A 103 -9.98 -15.71 -4.40
N GLU A 104 -9.32 -16.66 -3.75
CA GLU A 104 -9.08 -16.61 -2.31
C GLU A 104 -8.16 -15.44 -1.92
N LYS A 105 -7.10 -15.20 -2.70
CA LYS A 105 -6.18 -14.08 -2.48
C LYS A 105 -6.85 -12.74 -2.81
N ALA A 106 -7.66 -12.73 -3.87
CA ALA A 106 -8.49 -11.59 -4.24
C ALA A 106 -9.45 -11.17 -3.12
N GLU A 107 -10.17 -12.12 -2.51
CA GLU A 107 -11.07 -11.81 -1.39
C GLU A 107 -10.30 -11.37 -0.13
N ALA A 108 -9.14 -11.97 0.15
CA ALA A 108 -8.28 -11.53 1.26
C ALA A 108 -7.85 -10.07 1.10
N CYS A 109 -7.42 -9.69 -0.09
CA CYS A 109 -7.14 -8.31 -0.47
C CYS A 109 -8.33 -7.37 -0.25
N LEU A 110 -9.53 -7.74 -0.73
CA LEU A 110 -10.71 -6.88 -0.57
C LEU A 110 -11.05 -6.67 0.92
N ALA A 111 -10.86 -7.71 1.74
CA ALA A 111 -11.01 -7.62 3.18
C ALA A 111 -9.97 -6.71 3.84
N GLU A 112 -8.71 -6.72 3.37
CA GLU A 112 -7.66 -5.80 3.82
C GLU A 112 -8.03 -4.34 3.53
N ILE A 113 -8.52 -4.04 2.32
CA ILE A 113 -8.97 -2.69 1.95
C ILE A 113 -10.13 -2.24 2.86
N ASP A 114 -11.12 -3.11 3.09
CA ASP A 114 -12.25 -2.78 3.94
C ASP A 114 -11.84 -2.57 5.41
N ALA A 115 -10.87 -3.34 5.90
CA ALA A 115 -10.33 -3.21 7.25
C ALA A 115 -9.34 -2.04 7.40
N SER A 116 -8.77 -1.52 6.30
CA SER A 116 -7.68 -0.55 6.32
C SER A 116 -8.08 0.75 7.02
N PRO A 117 -7.37 1.21 8.07
CA PRO A 117 -7.70 2.46 8.73
C PRO A 117 -7.62 3.62 7.73
N CYS A 118 -8.43 4.66 7.94
CA CYS A 118 -8.47 5.81 7.01
C CYS A 118 -7.11 6.51 6.84
N ALA A 119 -6.23 6.41 7.84
CA ALA A 119 -4.86 6.93 7.80
C ALA A 119 -3.91 6.13 6.88
N GLY A 120 -4.24 4.88 6.52
CA GLY A 120 -3.41 4.02 5.67
C GLY A 120 -3.81 3.99 4.19
N ILE A 121 -4.82 4.77 3.78
CA ILE A 121 -5.28 4.82 2.38
C ILE A 121 -4.43 5.83 1.60
N GLU A 122 -3.22 5.42 1.25
CA GLU A 122 -2.35 6.11 0.30
C GLU A 122 -2.78 5.75 -1.13
N PHE A 123 -3.82 6.46 -1.56
CA PHE A 123 -4.71 6.11 -2.67
C PHE A 123 -4.02 5.88 -4.02
N PHE A 124 -2.86 6.47 -4.29
CA PHE A 124 -2.14 6.33 -5.56
C PHE A 124 -0.84 5.53 -5.44
N GLY A 125 -0.17 5.56 -4.29
CA GLY A 125 1.04 4.78 -4.02
C GLY A 125 0.78 3.27 -4.14
N ALA A 126 -0.30 2.82 -3.49
CA ALA A 126 -0.75 1.44 -3.54
C ALA A 126 -1.36 1.03 -4.90
N LEU A 127 -2.00 1.97 -5.61
CA LEU A 127 -2.69 1.72 -6.87
C LEU A 127 -1.73 1.58 -8.06
N LEU A 128 -0.61 2.31 -8.02
CA LEU A 128 0.43 2.30 -9.05
C LEU A 128 1.65 1.44 -8.66
N GLY A 129 1.64 0.82 -7.47
CA GLY A 129 2.76 0.01 -6.96
C GLY A 129 4.05 0.81 -6.75
N VAL A 130 3.92 2.11 -6.43
CA VAL A 130 5.07 3.01 -6.26
C VAL A 130 5.47 3.22 -4.80
N ASP A 131 4.64 2.80 -3.83
CA ASP A 131 5.01 2.80 -2.42
C ASP A 131 4.79 1.42 -1.80
N GLU A 132 5.91 0.72 -1.51
CA GLU A 132 5.95 -0.65 -1.00
C GLU A 132 5.41 -0.75 0.45
N LYS A 133 5.29 0.36 1.19
CA LYS A 133 4.93 0.33 2.61
C LYS A 133 3.44 0.13 2.89
N SER A 134 2.58 0.35 1.90
CA SER A 134 1.11 0.32 2.05
C SER A 134 0.38 -0.38 0.90
N THR A 135 1.07 -1.14 0.04
CA THR A 135 0.39 -1.94 -1.00
C THR A 135 -0.37 -3.09 -0.33
N PRO A 136 -1.72 -3.11 -0.38
CA PRO A 136 -2.47 -4.27 0.10
C PRO A 136 -2.05 -5.51 -0.71
N SER A 137 -2.30 -6.72 -0.21
CA SER A 137 -1.95 -7.99 -0.90
C SER A 137 -2.72 -8.23 -2.22
N CYS A 138 -3.46 -7.23 -2.67
CA CYS A 138 -4.22 -7.21 -3.92
C CYS A 138 -3.47 -7.57 -5.18
N PRO A 139 -2.18 -7.24 -5.31
CA PRO A 139 -1.45 -7.70 -6.46
C PRO A 139 -1.19 -9.22 -6.47
N ASP A 140 -1.24 -9.87 -5.31
CA ASP A 140 -1.15 -11.34 -5.20
C ASP A 140 -2.43 -12.03 -5.69
N ALA A 141 -3.50 -11.29 -6.03
CA ALA A 141 -4.73 -11.85 -6.59
C ALA A 141 -4.52 -12.53 -7.95
N TRP A 142 -3.37 -12.34 -8.58
CA TRP A 142 -2.92 -13.06 -9.75
C TRP A 142 -1.66 -13.86 -9.43
N ASP A 143 -1.72 -15.17 -9.67
CA ASP A 143 -0.51 -15.97 -9.80
C ASP A 143 -0.04 -15.82 -11.24
N GLY A 144 1.00 -15.00 -11.47
CA GLY A 144 1.63 -14.86 -12.78
C GLY A 144 1.94 -16.24 -13.36
N SER A 145 1.63 -16.46 -14.63
CA SER A 145 1.72 -17.77 -15.26
C SER A 145 2.94 -17.92 -16.16
N ALA A 146 3.60 -16.82 -16.52
CA ALA A 146 4.80 -16.84 -17.32
C ALA A 146 5.99 -17.33 -16.48
N PRO A 147 6.59 -18.49 -16.82
CA PRO A 147 7.78 -18.99 -16.15
C PRO A 147 8.99 -18.09 -16.44
N GLU A 148 10.06 -18.30 -15.68
CA GLU A 148 11.33 -17.62 -15.91
C GLU A 148 11.80 -17.78 -17.38
N GLY A 149 12.21 -16.67 -17.98
CA GLY A 149 12.67 -16.58 -19.37
C GLY A 149 11.59 -16.25 -20.40
N GLU A 150 10.30 -16.37 -20.07
CA GLU A 150 9.20 -16.04 -20.99
C GLU A 150 8.93 -14.55 -21.08
N ALA A 151 8.41 -14.10 -22.22
CA ALA A 151 8.08 -12.69 -22.42
C ALA A 151 6.98 -12.20 -21.47
N CYS A 152 7.09 -10.95 -21.05
CA CYS A 152 6.16 -10.32 -20.11
C CYS A 152 5.87 -8.87 -20.48
N GLY A 153 4.66 -8.38 -20.27
CA GLY A 153 4.31 -6.97 -20.38
C GLY A 153 4.56 -6.22 -19.07
N THR A 154 4.25 -6.88 -17.96
CA THR A 154 4.26 -6.33 -16.60
C THR A 154 4.82 -7.34 -15.61
N ASN A 155 5.18 -6.89 -14.40
CA ASN A 155 5.64 -7.77 -13.32
C ASN A 155 4.63 -8.88 -12.98
N TRP A 156 3.33 -8.61 -13.16
CA TRP A 156 2.20 -9.52 -12.90
C TRP A 156 2.16 -10.75 -13.78
N ASP A 157 2.79 -10.69 -14.95
CA ASP A 157 2.80 -11.84 -15.86
C ASP A 157 3.67 -12.97 -15.30
N CYS A 158 4.61 -12.64 -14.40
CA CYS A 158 5.67 -13.53 -13.97
C CYS A 158 5.32 -14.26 -12.67
N VAL A 159 5.61 -15.56 -12.59
CA VAL A 159 5.42 -16.40 -11.38
C VAL A 159 6.13 -15.83 -10.13
N ARG A 160 7.18 -15.02 -10.32
CA ARG A 160 8.00 -14.41 -9.26
C ARG A 160 8.10 -12.88 -9.39
N ASP A 161 7.02 -12.26 -9.86
CA ASP A 161 6.71 -10.82 -9.79
C ASP A 161 7.70 -9.85 -10.44
N ARG A 162 8.46 -10.30 -11.44
CA ARG A 162 9.43 -9.41 -12.09
C ARG A 162 9.58 -9.65 -13.58
N CYS A 163 9.20 -8.60 -14.30
CA CYS A 163 9.37 -8.48 -15.73
C CYS A 163 10.57 -7.58 -16.05
N LEU A 164 11.68 -8.19 -16.45
CA LEU A 164 12.87 -7.45 -16.82
C LEU A 164 12.80 -6.95 -18.24
N ARG A 165 12.84 -5.64 -18.43
CA ARG A 165 12.99 -5.01 -19.74
C ARG A 165 14.47 -4.80 -20.06
N ASN A 166 14.92 -5.38 -21.17
CA ASN A 166 16.26 -5.18 -21.71
C ASN A 166 16.15 -4.38 -23.01
N ILE A 167 17.01 -3.37 -23.17
CA ILE A 167 17.15 -2.64 -24.42
C ILE A 167 18.53 -2.98 -24.98
N ASP A 168 18.56 -3.57 -26.16
CA ASP A 168 19.83 -3.91 -26.80
C ASP A 168 20.50 -2.68 -27.43
N SER A 169 21.71 -2.87 -27.97
CA SER A 169 22.46 -1.79 -28.62
C SER A 169 21.79 -1.21 -29.87
N SER A 170 20.77 -1.87 -30.42
CA SER A 170 19.98 -1.38 -31.55
C SER A 170 18.76 -0.56 -31.10
N GLY A 171 18.52 -0.47 -29.79
CA GLY A 171 17.34 0.18 -29.22
C GLY A 171 16.10 -0.71 -29.19
N GLN A 172 16.23 -1.99 -29.55
CA GLN A 172 15.12 -2.93 -29.49
C GLN A 172 14.90 -3.35 -28.05
N SER A 173 13.66 -3.19 -27.57
CA SER A 173 13.27 -3.66 -26.24
C SER A 173 12.79 -5.10 -26.31
N SER A 174 13.28 -5.91 -25.38
CA SER A 174 12.75 -7.23 -25.05
C SER A 174 12.40 -7.24 -23.58
N SER A 175 11.49 -8.13 -23.20
CA SER A 175 11.12 -8.34 -21.81
C SER A 175 11.09 -9.83 -21.51
N ALA A 176 11.51 -10.20 -20.30
CA ALA A 176 11.42 -11.58 -19.85
C ALA A 176 11.18 -11.65 -18.34
N CYS A 177 10.41 -12.64 -17.92
CA CYS A 177 10.23 -12.96 -16.52
C CYS A 177 11.54 -13.45 -15.92
N LYS A 178 11.91 -12.90 -14.77
CA LYS A 178 13.08 -13.34 -14.04
C LYS A 178 12.78 -13.30 -12.56
N ALA A 179 13.06 -14.39 -11.85
CA ALA A 179 13.01 -14.37 -10.40
C ALA A 179 13.85 -13.25 -9.80
N ARG A 180 13.38 -12.72 -8.67
CA ARG A 180 14.27 -12.04 -7.73
C ARG A 180 15.33 -13.03 -7.25
N ALA A 181 16.57 -12.58 -7.28
CA ALA A 181 17.75 -13.34 -6.95
C ALA A 181 17.78 -13.62 -5.43
N VAL A 182 18.01 -14.88 -5.08
CA VAL A 182 18.16 -15.33 -3.68
C VAL A 182 19.56 -15.01 -3.16
N ALA A 183 19.80 -15.21 -1.86
CA ALA A 183 21.11 -14.96 -1.27
C ALA A 183 22.23 -15.75 -1.98
N GLY A 184 23.29 -15.05 -2.38
CA GLY A 184 24.44 -15.56 -3.12
C GLY A 184 24.34 -15.47 -4.64
N GLU A 185 23.16 -15.19 -5.20
CA GLU A 185 22.97 -15.04 -6.65
C GLU A 185 23.42 -13.66 -7.16
N PRO A 186 23.84 -13.56 -8.44
CA PRO A 186 24.34 -12.32 -9.00
C PRO A 186 23.27 -11.25 -9.11
N CYS A 187 23.66 -10.01 -8.85
CA CYS A 187 22.83 -8.82 -8.97
C CYS A 187 23.62 -7.66 -9.57
N THR A 188 22.89 -6.69 -10.11
CA THR A 188 23.38 -5.43 -10.68
C THR A 188 22.71 -4.21 -10.04
N SER A 189 21.63 -4.45 -9.32
CA SER A 189 20.79 -3.44 -8.66
C SER A 189 20.14 -4.04 -7.41
N PRO A 190 19.83 -3.25 -6.37
CA PRO A 190 19.08 -3.73 -5.20
C PRO A 190 17.76 -4.40 -5.56
N PHE A 191 17.10 -3.95 -6.63
CA PHE A 191 15.84 -4.52 -7.12
C PHE A 191 16.00 -5.90 -7.79
N ASP A 192 17.23 -6.36 -8.00
CA ASP A 192 17.46 -7.72 -8.47
C ASP A 192 17.21 -8.76 -7.39
N CYS A 193 17.34 -8.39 -6.12
CA CYS A 193 17.28 -9.32 -5.01
C CYS A 193 15.88 -9.44 -4.41
N GLU A 194 15.66 -10.51 -3.65
CA GLU A 194 14.48 -10.63 -2.78
C GLU A 194 14.43 -9.46 -1.77
N GLU A 195 13.23 -9.10 -1.29
CA GLU A 195 12.98 -7.87 -0.53
C GLU A 195 13.87 -7.74 0.73
N ALA A 196 14.09 -8.85 1.43
CA ALA A 196 14.93 -8.91 2.63
C ALA A 196 16.46 -8.88 2.34
N LEU A 197 16.84 -8.81 1.07
CA LEU A 197 18.22 -8.84 0.61
C LEU A 197 18.61 -7.48 0.00
N ARG A 198 19.92 -7.23 -0.07
CA ARG A 198 20.57 -6.12 -0.76
C ARG A 198 21.48 -6.67 -1.86
N CYS A 199 21.78 -5.86 -2.86
CA CYS A 199 22.81 -6.20 -3.82
C CYS A 199 24.20 -5.83 -3.29
N ASP A 200 24.98 -6.81 -2.84
CA ASP A 200 26.35 -6.60 -2.36
C ASP A 200 27.31 -6.42 -3.53
N GLN A 201 27.37 -5.20 -4.05
CA GLN A 201 28.23 -4.86 -5.17
C GLN A 201 29.56 -4.26 -4.67
N PRO A 202 30.70 -4.94 -4.91
CA PRO A 202 32.00 -4.45 -4.46
C PRO A 202 32.35 -3.13 -5.15
N SER A 203 32.19 -3.09 -6.48
CA SER A 203 32.43 -1.93 -7.34
C SER A 203 31.61 -2.03 -8.63
N SER A 204 30.98 -0.94 -9.07
CA SER A 204 30.44 -0.87 -10.42
C SER A 204 31.60 -0.77 -11.43
N PRO A 205 31.60 -1.53 -12.55
CA PRO A 205 30.47 -2.26 -13.13
C PRO A 205 30.41 -3.77 -12.78
N ASP A 206 31.23 -4.26 -11.85
CA ASP A 206 31.27 -5.69 -11.53
C ASP A 206 29.92 -6.13 -10.93
N PRO A 207 29.38 -7.30 -11.32
CA PRO A 207 28.16 -7.80 -10.72
C PRO A 207 28.37 -8.03 -9.22
N GLY A 208 27.39 -7.61 -8.42
CA GLY A 208 27.31 -7.94 -7.01
C GLY A 208 26.68 -9.30 -6.78
N THR A 209 26.51 -9.65 -5.51
CA THR A 209 25.72 -10.81 -5.09
C THR A 209 24.65 -10.40 -4.10
N CYS A 210 23.45 -10.96 -4.19
CA CYS A 210 22.42 -10.73 -3.21
C CYS A 210 22.85 -11.24 -1.84
N ALA A 211 22.78 -10.39 -0.82
CA ALA A 211 23.17 -10.72 0.55
C ALA A 211 22.11 -10.20 1.52
N PRO A 212 22.04 -10.70 2.76
CA PRO A 212 21.17 -10.12 3.78
C PRO A 212 21.43 -8.61 3.93
N ARG A 213 20.35 -7.87 4.17
CA ARG A 213 20.45 -6.47 4.60
C ARG A 213 21.26 -6.37 5.89
N LEU A 214 21.92 -5.24 6.07
CA LEU A 214 22.88 -4.99 7.13
C LEU A 214 22.17 -4.59 8.42
N ALA A 215 22.46 -5.30 9.49
CA ALA A 215 22.05 -4.92 10.83
C ALA A 215 22.76 -3.63 11.30
N MET A 216 22.29 -3.08 12.42
CA MET A 216 22.88 -1.90 13.05
C MET A 216 24.41 -2.03 13.23
N GLY A 217 25.14 -0.98 12.85
CA GLY A 217 26.60 -0.91 12.83
C GLY A 217 27.27 -1.52 11.59
N GLY A 218 26.52 -2.18 10.70
CA GLY A 218 27.04 -2.71 9.44
C GLY A 218 27.47 -1.60 8.49
N SER A 219 28.56 -1.80 7.74
CA SER A 219 29.06 -0.80 6.79
C SER A 219 28.23 -0.75 5.51
N CYS A 220 27.68 0.41 5.19
CA CYS A 220 26.72 0.62 4.10
C CYS A 220 27.17 1.71 3.13
N LYS A 221 26.57 1.73 1.94
CA LYS A 221 26.71 2.79 0.93
C LYS A 221 25.42 3.59 0.76
N GLY A 222 24.27 3.01 1.11
CA GLY A 222 22.98 3.69 1.13
C GLY A 222 21.98 2.99 2.06
N SER A 223 20.89 3.68 2.41
CA SER A 223 19.90 3.18 3.38
C SER A 223 19.19 1.89 2.95
N SER A 224 19.11 1.60 1.65
CA SER A 224 18.59 0.32 1.14
C SER A 224 19.49 -0.88 1.44
N ASP A 225 20.75 -0.66 1.84
CA ASP A 225 21.63 -1.74 2.30
C ASP A 225 21.26 -2.21 3.71
N CYS A 226 20.60 -1.36 4.52
CA CYS A 226 20.33 -1.62 5.91
C CYS A 226 18.99 -2.33 6.12
N GLU A 227 18.83 -3.02 7.25
CA GLU A 227 17.54 -3.59 7.66
C GLU A 227 16.43 -2.52 7.72
N ALA A 228 15.17 -2.97 7.68
CA ALA A 228 14.02 -2.07 7.81
C ALA A 228 14.15 -1.17 9.06
N GLU A 229 13.66 0.07 8.96
CA GLU A 229 13.77 1.12 9.98
C GLU A 229 15.21 1.61 10.29
N LEU A 230 16.22 1.12 9.58
CA LEU A 230 17.58 1.67 9.62
C LEU A 230 17.85 2.59 8.42
N ARG A 231 18.89 3.40 8.55
CA ARG A 231 19.46 4.27 7.52
C ARG A 231 20.96 4.09 7.44
N CYS A 232 21.56 4.45 6.31
CA CYS A 232 23.01 4.56 6.22
C CYS A 232 23.46 5.95 6.67
N ALA A 233 24.14 6.03 7.81
CA ALA A 233 24.61 7.29 8.36
C ALA A 233 25.86 7.82 7.62
N ASP A 234 26.20 9.09 7.86
CA ASP A 234 27.33 9.77 7.22
C ASP A 234 28.69 9.09 7.50
N ASP A 235 28.79 8.32 8.59
CA ASP A 235 29.98 7.52 8.92
C ASP A 235 30.04 6.19 8.14
N GLY A 236 29.08 5.95 7.24
CA GLY A 236 28.97 4.75 6.43
C GLY A 236 28.50 3.54 7.20
N THR A 237 27.76 3.72 8.31
CA THR A 237 27.20 2.61 9.10
C THR A 237 25.68 2.64 9.20
N CYS A 238 25.06 1.46 9.27
CA CYS A 238 23.63 1.33 9.47
C CYS A 238 23.25 1.77 10.89
N GLN A 239 22.42 2.80 11.00
CA GLN A 239 21.95 3.34 12.27
C GLN A 239 20.44 3.46 12.27
N ALA A 240 19.85 3.69 13.44
CA ALA A 240 18.43 3.98 13.53
C ALA A 240 18.08 5.23 12.72
N ARG A 241 16.91 5.23 12.08
CA ARG A 241 16.35 6.43 11.46
C ARG A 241 16.13 7.54 12.49
N GLU A 242 16.34 8.76 12.06
CA GLU A 242 16.27 9.96 12.87
C GLU A 242 14.82 10.26 13.24
N GLN A 243 14.60 10.58 14.51
CA GLN A 243 13.30 11.00 14.99
C GLN A 243 13.06 12.48 14.63
N ALA A 244 11.83 12.96 14.83
CA ALA A 244 11.53 14.38 14.65
C ALA A 244 12.52 15.27 15.43
N GLY A 245 13.09 16.26 14.74
CA GLY A 245 14.16 17.16 15.21
C GLY A 245 15.58 16.65 14.96
N GLY A 246 15.77 15.39 14.54
CA GLY A 246 17.06 14.85 14.14
C GLY A 246 17.53 15.40 12.78
N PRO A 247 18.84 15.38 12.49
CA PRO A 247 19.39 15.85 11.22
C PRO A 247 19.00 14.92 10.07
N CYS A 248 18.86 15.44 8.86
CA CYS A 248 18.61 14.64 7.67
C CYS A 248 19.14 15.30 6.40
N THR A 249 19.32 14.50 5.37
CA THR A 249 19.64 14.92 3.99
C THR A 249 18.59 14.44 2.99
N SER A 250 17.87 13.36 3.32
CA SER A 250 16.74 12.84 2.56
C SER A 250 15.67 12.25 3.49
N ASP A 251 14.49 11.97 2.95
CA ASP A 251 13.38 11.34 3.70
C ASP A 251 13.75 9.94 4.22
N ASP A 252 14.70 9.27 3.58
CA ASP A 252 15.20 7.96 4.01
C ASP A 252 16.02 8.02 5.31
N ASP A 253 16.46 9.20 5.71
CA ASP A 253 17.10 9.39 7.02
C ASP A 253 16.08 9.41 8.16
N CYS A 254 14.82 9.73 7.84
CA CYS A 254 13.79 10.01 8.82
C CYS A 254 12.98 8.75 9.14
N ALA A 255 12.56 8.65 10.41
CA ALA A 255 11.72 7.56 10.89
C ALA A 255 10.33 7.63 10.25
N SER A 256 9.63 6.50 10.19
CA SER A 256 8.28 6.43 9.66
C SER A 256 7.36 7.48 10.31
N GLY A 257 6.59 8.21 9.48
CA GLY A 257 5.76 9.34 9.92
C GLY A 257 6.47 10.69 9.99
N THR A 258 7.72 10.78 9.54
CA THR A 258 8.49 12.03 9.42
C THR A 258 9.14 12.17 8.03
N THR A 259 9.44 13.40 7.63
CA THR A 259 10.06 13.78 6.33
C THR A 259 11.21 14.75 6.56
N CYS A 260 12.17 14.81 5.65
CA CYS A 260 13.32 15.67 5.77
C CYS A 260 13.02 17.10 5.31
N LYS A 261 12.86 18.01 6.27
CA LYS A 261 12.53 19.42 6.01
C LYS A 261 13.64 20.36 6.50
N GLY A 262 14.30 21.02 5.55
CA GLY A 262 15.34 22.01 5.89
C GLY A 262 16.51 21.42 6.69
N ALA A 263 16.91 20.19 6.34
CA ALA A 263 17.94 19.39 7.00
C ALA A 263 17.60 18.84 8.40
N MET A 264 16.32 18.87 8.79
CA MET A 264 15.85 18.19 9.99
C MET A 264 14.61 17.34 9.70
N CYS A 265 14.53 16.16 10.31
CA CYS A 265 13.32 15.36 10.27
C CYS A 265 12.20 16.12 10.97
N ALA A 266 11.09 16.32 10.27
CA ALA A 266 9.90 16.95 10.80
C ALA A 266 8.73 15.98 10.70
N PRO A 267 7.75 16.05 11.62
CA PRO A 267 6.49 15.34 11.42
C PRO A 267 5.90 15.71 10.07
N LEU A 268 5.31 14.72 9.40
CA LEU A 268 4.55 14.95 8.18
C LEU A 268 3.46 16.02 8.40
N GLY A 269 3.24 16.86 7.40
CA GLY A 269 2.28 17.95 7.43
C GLY A 269 0.86 17.45 7.59
N ALA A 270 0.15 17.99 8.59
CA ALA A 270 -1.29 17.79 8.71
C ALA A 270 -2.05 18.58 7.62
N ALA A 271 -3.35 18.34 7.50
CA ALA A 271 -4.25 19.09 6.62
C ALA A 271 -4.00 20.60 6.65
N GLY A 272 -3.84 21.22 5.47
CA GLY A 272 -3.61 22.65 5.32
C GLY A 272 -2.19 23.12 5.62
N ALA A 273 -1.28 22.25 6.07
CA ALA A 273 0.14 22.58 6.20
C ALA A 273 0.77 22.79 4.82
N PRO A 274 1.76 23.69 4.67
CA PRO A 274 2.43 23.89 3.38
C PRO A 274 3.25 22.67 2.98
N CYS A 275 3.15 22.29 1.70
CA CYS A 275 3.87 21.17 1.09
C CYS A 275 4.44 21.56 -0.28
N PHE A 276 5.43 20.81 -0.74
CA PHE A 276 6.00 20.90 -2.08
C PHE A 276 5.83 19.58 -2.85
N THR A 277 5.77 18.46 -2.13
CA THR A 277 5.57 17.11 -2.64
C THR A 277 4.59 16.34 -1.77
N ASP A 278 4.02 15.27 -2.29
CA ASP A 278 3.09 14.40 -1.57
C ASP A 278 3.71 13.84 -0.28
N SER A 279 5.00 13.49 -0.31
CA SER A 279 5.75 12.96 0.84
C SER A 279 5.95 13.97 1.97
N ASP A 280 5.62 15.25 1.77
CA ASP A 280 5.60 16.23 2.86
C ASP A 280 4.38 16.05 3.79
N CYS A 281 3.36 15.32 3.35
CA CYS A 281 2.04 15.30 3.97
C CYS A 281 1.74 13.97 4.64
N ALA A 282 1.07 14.01 5.80
CA ALA A 282 0.64 12.79 6.49
C ALA A 282 -0.43 12.03 5.71
N SER A 283 -1.06 12.71 4.76
CA SER A 283 -2.04 12.16 3.82
C SER A 283 -1.41 11.67 2.52
N SER A 284 -0.09 11.80 2.37
CA SER A 284 0.67 11.51 1.14
C SER A 284 0.06 12.20 -0.09
N ALA A 285 -0.43 13.43 0.10
CA ALA A 285 -1.12 14.21 -0.90
C ALA A 285 -0.93 15.72 -0.66
N CYS A 286 -0.18 16.35 -1.56
CA CYS A 286 0.00 17.78 -1.65
C CYS A 286 -0.92 18.34 -2.74
N ILE A 287 -1.71 19.37 -2.39
CA ILE A 287 -2.66 19.97 -3.32
C ILE A 287 -1.93 21.03 -4.16
N ASP A 288 -1.61 20.71 -5.41
CA ASP A 288 -0.94 21.63 -6.36
C ASP A 288 -1.60 23.02 -6.47
N ALA A 289 -2.93 23.08 -6.33
CA ALA A 289 -3.67 24.33 -6.46
C ALA A 289 -3.47 25.29 -5.28
N THR A 290 -3.09 24.77 -4.10
CA THR A 290 -2.99 25.54 -2.85
C THR A 290 -1.64 25.42 -2.16
N ASP A 291 -0.73 24.57 -2.66
CA ASP A 291 0.55 24.21 -2.04
C ASP A 291 0.38 23.77 -0.57
N THR A 292 -0.70 23.05 -0.29
CA THR A 292 -1.03 22.59 1.07
C THR A 292 -1.44 21.13 1.12
N CYS A 293 -1.10 20.48 2.23
CA CYS A 293 -1.44 19.09 2.47
C CYS A 293 -2.94 18.90 2.49
N ALA A 294 -3.41 17.89 1.76
CA ALA A 294 -4.79 17.45 1.83
C ALA A 294 -5.09 16.91 3.24
N ASP A 295 -6.36 17.00 3.65
CA ASP A 295 -6.79 16.38 4.89
C ASP A 295 -6.55 14.87 4.82
N VAL A 296 -6.01 14.30 5.89
CA VAL A 296 -6.01 12.85 6.02
C VAL A 296 -7.47 12.48 6.11
N CYS A 297 -7.92 11.58 5.25
CA CYS A 297 -9.27 11.08 5.30
C CYS A 297 -9.61 10.73 6.75
N LYS A 298 -10.60 11.43 7.32
CA LYS A 298 -10.86 11.50 8.76
C LYS A 298 -10.98 10.09 9.33
N GLY A 299 -9.96 9.68 10.08
CA GLY A 299 -10.05 8.56 11.00
C GLY A 299 -10.59 9.09 12.33
N ASN A 300 -11.77 8.60 12.74
CA ASN A 300 -12.11 8.53 14.16
C ASN A 300 -11.64 7.18 14.70
#